data_AF-A0A665VB91-F1
#
_entry.id   AF-A0A665VB91-F1
#
_cell.length_a   1.000
_cell.length_b   1.000
_cell.length_c   1.000
_cell.angle_alpha   90.00
_cell.angle_beta   90.00
_cell.angle_gamma   90.00
#
_symmetry.space_group_name_H-M   'P 1'
#
loop_
_entity.id
_entity.type
_entity.pdbx_description
1 polymer ?
#
loop_
_entity_poly.entity_id
_entity_poly.type
_entity_poly.pdbx_seq_one_letter_code
_entity_poly.pdbx_strand_id
1 'polypeptide(L)'
;MSLTFSPTTKHTVAVIATVEEWSSMKSLLQESSGDKHHQVTFSSLVSHQVCDLMVHGHSISLHYADLKQDMSDEDITNAIEGCFKSCTGGIGTFLLLIQGGHYTKRERRMVEILQAHFGPEALNYLVILSLEDGKVVDTLDDSLLDLINICNGRYCRMTSTCAGEKMKVLLEVIDHMLAENCVSGFTEAMLVEAWNRSSEVLAMKILRRKVQEAEEKEQTFKQLVQEHEQRRAREIQEFKAKHAEEREKEATEEEQHETKRESLEEAVKSHMATMQLQMSPTNDEETKAMSVILLGLSGSGKTSALNLILERASNQYSVNESSHESPRSTLACERKEVSAAGKRLILVDTPELWDEDGAENLELVKDCLALSLPGPHVFLLVLQVGRFTQGESDMLGQLQKIFGREFAEHTIVLFVGLDGHQHRPQRINDYVTGAHPSLQDLLQKCGSRYFELNIAKPQNALIYSQVKDLLSGMNKLVASFGGRSCSVRRFSKQELQDRKKVIQGRREGVLEVNCLLGES
;
A
#
# COMPACT_ATOMS: atom_id res chain seq x y z
N MET A 1 -35.37 42.42 -56.02
CA MET A 1 -35.50 41.06 -56.61
C MET A 1 -35.71 40.11 -55.46
N SER A 2 -36.93 39.61 -55.32
CA SER A 2 -37.33 38.67 -54.28
C SER A 2 -36.67 37.32 -54.57
N LEU A 3 -35.74 36.89 -53.72
CA LEU A 3 -35.19 35.53 -53.78
C LEU A 3 -36.25 34.59 -53.20
N THR A 4 -37.14 34.09 -54.06
CA THR A 4 -37.99 32.94 -53.73
C THR A 4 -37.11 31.70 -53.74
N PHE A 5 -36.77 31.19 -52.56
CA PHE A 5 -36.11 29.88 -52.40
C PHE A 5 -37.04 28.74 -52.85
N SER A 6 -36.43 27.62 -53.24
CA SER A 6 -37.12 26.41 -53.68
C SER A 6 -37.95 25.81 -52.53
N PRO A 7 -39.24 25.48 -52.72
CA PRO A 7 -40.14 24.93 -51.69
C PRO A 7 -39.82 23.47 -51.30
N THR A 8 -38.55 23.04 -51.36
CA THR A 8 -38.15 21.62 -51.25
C THR A 8 -37.12 21.32 -50.17
N THR A 9 -36.64 22.31 -49.42
CA THR A 9 -35.65 22.14 -48.35
C THR A 9 -36.31 22.06 -46.98
N LYS A 10 -36.05 20.96 -46.26
CA LYS A 10 -36.51 20.77 -44.88
C LYS A 10 -35.55 21.52 -43.94
N HIS A 11 -36.03 22.51 -43.20
CA HIS A 11 -35.24 23.26 -42.22
C HIS A 11 -35.22 22.52 -40.88
N THR A 12 -34.05 22.06 -40.45
CA THR A 12 -33.86 21.47 -39.13
C THR A 12 -33.52 22.56 -38.12
N VAL A 13 -34.37 22.74 -37.12
CA VAL A 13 -34.21 23.75 -36.08
C VAL A 13 -34.12 23.05 -34.73
N ALA A 14 -33.07 23.35 -33.97
CA ALA A 14 -32.93 22.87 -32.60
C ALA A 14 -33.42 23.94 -31.62
N VAL A 15 -34.46 23.61 -30.86
CA VAL A 15 -35.15 24.52 -29.96
C VAL A 15 -34.58 24.38 -28.55
N ILE A 16 -34.19 25.52 -27.98
CA ILE A 16 -33.64 25.66 -26.65
C ILE A 16 -34.67 26.44 -25.83
N ALA A 17 -35.38 25.74 -24.97
CA ALA A 17 -36.53 26.30 -24.26
C ALA A 17 -36.80 25.56 -22.95
N THR A 18 -37.41 26.24 -21.99
CA THR A 18 -38.06 25.63 -20.84
C THR A 18 -39.35 24.93 -21.25
N VAL A 19 -39.85 24.03 -20.39
CA VAL A 19 -41.13 23.34 -20.61
C VAL A 19 -42.29 24.34 -20.76
N GLU A 20 -42.26 25.46 -20.03
CA GLU A 20 -43.29 26.50 -20.06
C GLU A 20 -43.24 27.31 -21.37
N GLU A 21 -42.05 27.71 -21.80
CA GLU A 21 -41.83 28.38 -23.09
C GLU A 21 -42.27 27.49 -24.25
N TRP A 22 -41.86 26.21 -24.25
CA TRP A 22 -42.25 25.26 -25.28
C TRP A 22 -43.75 25.01 -25.30
N SER A 23 -44.38 24.86 -24.13
CA SER A 23 -45.84 24.74 -24.02
C SER A 23 -46.57 25.96 -24.57
N SER A 24 -46.04 27.16 -24.34
CA SER A 24 -46.59 28.42 -24.86
C SER A 24 -46.48 28.47 -26.38
N MET A 25 -45.31 28.14 -26.94
CA MET A 25 -45.10 28.03 -28.39
C MET A 25 -46.04 26.99 -29.01
N LYS A 26 -46.21 25.84 -28.36
CA LYS A 26 -47.10 24.77 -28.82
C LYS A 26 -48.56 25.22 -28.92
N SER A 27 -49.05 25.98 -27.93
CA SER A 27 -50.39 26.57 -27.95
C SER A 27 -50.57 27.51 -29.15
N LEU A 28 -49.60 28.40 -29.37
CA LEU A 28 -49.60 29.36 -30.49
C LEU A 28 -49.59 28.66 -31.86
N LEU A 29 -48.82 27.58 -31.99
CA LEU A 29 -48.77 26.77 -33.21
C LEU A 29 -50.10 26.03 -33.46
N GLN A 30 -50.77 25.54 -32.41
CA GLN A 30 -52.06 24.85 -32.53
C GLN A 30 -53.22 25.78 -32.89
N GLU A 31 -53.25 27.01 -32.36
CA GLU A 31 -54.27 28.02 -32.71
C GLU A 31 -54.21 28.43 -34.20
N SER A 32 -53.05 28.29 -34.84
CA SER A 32 -52.84 28.61 -36.26
C SER A 32 -53.33 27.54 -37.25
N SER A 33 -53.68 26.33 -36.79
CA SER A 33 -53.96 25.17 -37.66
C SER A 33 -55.33 25.18 -38.34
N GLY A 34 -56.12 26.25 -38.20
CA GLY A 34 -57.42 26.43 -38.86
C GLY A 34 -57.32 26.89 -40.32
N ASP A 35 -56.13 27.26 -40.79
CA ASP A 35 -55.88 27.80 -42.12
C ASP A 35 -55.36 26.74 -43.10
N LYS A 36 -55.86 26.72 -44.35
CA LYS A 36 -55.60 25.65 -45.35
C LYS A 36 -54.13 25.54 -45.78
N HIS A 37 -53.30 26.51 -45.41
CA HIS A 37 -51.87 26.60 -45.73
C HIS A 37 -50.94 26.25 -44.57
N HIS A 38 -51.49 25.80 -43.44
CA HIS A 38 -50.76 25.53 -42.19
C HIS A 38 -51.09 24.13 -41.66
N GLN A 39 -50.11 23.24 -41.64
CA GLN A 39 -50.26 21.89 -41.06
C GLN A 39 -49.17 21.63 -40.01
N VAL A 40 -49.59 21.24 -38.81
CA VAL A 40 -48.69 20.96 -37.67
C VAL A 40 -48.86 19.51 -37.25
N THR A 41 -47.76 18.75 -37.18
CA THR A 41 -47.75 17.36 -36.69
C THR A 41 -46.75 17.21 -35.57
N PHE A 42 -47.19 16.67 -34.43
CA PHE A 42 -46.34 16.37 -33.30
C PHE A 42 -46.04 14.87 -33.27
N SER A 43 -44.76 14.50 -33.15
CA SER A 43 -44.34 13.12 -32.96
C SER A 43 -43.42 13.02 -31.74
N SER A 44 -43.60 11.94 -30.98
CA SER A 44 -42.73 11.61 -29.85
C SER A 44 -42.11 10.26 -30.14
N LEU A 45 -40.81 10.22 -30.46
CA LEU A 45 -40.05 8.96 -30.49
C LEU A 45 -39.39 8.73 -29.12
N VAL A 46 -39.11 7.46 -28.83
CA VAL A 46 -38.64 6.94 -27.53
C VAL A 46 -37.37 7.63 -27.00
N SER A 47 -36.63 8.39 -27.83
CA SER A 47 -35.46 9.17 -27.42
C SER A 47 -35.47 10.65 -27.80
N HIS A 48 -36.39 11.13 -28.66
CA HIS A 48 -36.35 12.52 -29.17
C HIS A 48 -37.74 13.08 -29.44
N GLN A 49 -37.95 14.34 -29.06
CA GLN A 49 -39.21 15.05 -29.27
C GLN A 49 -39.09 15.94 -30.51
N VAL A 50 -39.96 15.72 -31.51
CA VAL A 50 -39.90 16.41 -32.81
C VAL A 50 -41.27 16.96 -33.19
N CYS A 51 -41.31 18.22 -33.60
CA CYS A 51 -42.50 18.87 -34.17
C CYS A 51 -42.23 19.25 -35.62
N ASP A 52 -42.96 18.62 -36.54
CA ASP A 52 -42.89 18.95 -37.97
C ASP A 52 -43.99 19.97 -38.32
N LEU A 53 -43.58 21.04 -38.97
CA LEU A 53 -44.42 22.16 -39.40
C LEU A 53 -44.35 22.29 -40.92
N MET A 54 -45.50 22.52 -41.54
CA MET A 54 -45.60 22.95 -42.92
C MET A 54 -46.28 24.32 -42.97
N VAL A 55 -45.52 25.33 -43.40
CA VAL A 55 -45.95 26.73 -43.43
C VAL A 55 -45.70 27.30 -44.82
N HIS A 56 -46.76 27.62 -45.57
CA HIS A 56 -46.67 28.19 -46.92
C HIS A 56 -45.73 27.42 -47.88
N GLY A 57 -45.68 26.08 -47.76
CA GLY A 57 -44.83 25.21 -48.60
C GLY A 57 -43.41 24.99 -48.08
N HIS A 58 -43.02 25.58 -46.94
CA HIS A 58 -41.76 25.29 -46.26
C HIS A 58 -41.96 24.19 -45.23
N SER A 59 -41.05 23.20 -45.21
CA SER A 59 -41.05 22.13 -44.21
C SER A 59 -40.01 22.46 -43.12
N ILE A 60 -40.45 22.53 -41.86
CA ILE A 60 -39.59 22.81 -40.71
C ILE A 60 -39.70 21.65 -39.73
N SER A 61 -38.57 21.18 -39.22
CA SER A 61 -38.49 20.17 -38.15
C SER A 61 -37.92 20.85 -36.91
N LEU A 62 -38.74 21.01 -35.89
CA LEU A 62 -38.33 21.51 -34.58
C LEU A 62 -37.96 20.33 -33.69
N HIS A 63 -36.68 20.20 -33.39
CA HIS A 63 -36.17 19.25 -32.40
C HIS A 63 -36.06 19.96 -31.06
N TYR A 64 -36.62 19.39 -30.00
CA TYR A 64 -36.62 20.00 -28.68
C TYR A 64 -36.34 18.97 -27.58
N ALA A 65 -36.06 19.47 -26.38
CA ALA A 65 -35.96 18.69 -25.16
C ALA A 65 -36.70 19.38 -24.02
N ASP A 66 -37.38 18.61 -23.18
CA ASP A 66 -38.08 19.12 -22.01
C ASP A 66 -37.10 19.54 -20.90
N LEU A 67 -36.73 20.83 -20.84
CA LEU A 67 -35.84 21.37 -19.81
C LEU A 67 -36.61 21.82 -18.56
N LYS A 68 -36.83 20.91 -17.61
CA LYS A 68 -37.59 21.16 -16.36
C LYS A 68 -36.83 22.04 -15.36
N GLN A 69 -37.57 22.84 -14.58
CA GLN A 69 -37.00 23.86 -13.69
C GLN A 69 -35.99 23.29 -12.66
N ASP A 70 -36.17 22.05 -12.21
CA ASP A 70 -35.42 21.35 -11.17
C ASP A 70 -34.24 20.50 -11.66
N MET A 71 -33.93 20.53 -12.98
CA MET A 71 -32.82 19.76 -13.53
C MET A 71 -31.45 20.29 -13.09
N SER A 72 -30.51 19.37 -12.85
CA SER A 72 -29.10 19.73 -12.61
C SER A 72 -28.42 20.23 -13.89
N ASP A 73 -27.30 20.95 -13.75
CA ASP A 73 -26.50 21.39 -14.91
C ASP A 73 -26.07 20.22 -15.82
N GLU A 74 -25.80 19.06 -15.23
CA GLU A 74 -25.43 17.83 -15.96
C GLU A 74 -26.63 17.26 -16.72
N ASP A 75 -27.81 17.27 -16.12
CA ASP A 75 -29.04 16.80 -16.77
C ASP A 75 -29.48 17.73 -17.90
N ILE A 76 -29.36 19.06 -17.72
CA ILE A 76 -29.64 20.05 -18.77
C ILE A 76 -28.69 19.83 -19.95
N THR A 77 -27.41 19.62 -19.65
CA THR A 77 -26.38 19.31 -20.66
C THR A 77 -26.73 18.05 -21.45
N ASN A 78 -27.06 16.96 -20.76
CA ASN A 78 -27.41 15.68 -21.39
C ASN A 78 -28.67 15.77 -22.26
N ALA A 79 -29.69 16.51 -21.81
CA ALA A 79 -30.94 16.70 -22.55
C ALA A 79 -30.72 17.49 -23.84
N ILE A 80 -29.95 18.57 -23.75
CA ILE A 80 -29.56 19.40 -24.89
C ILE A 80 -28.70 18.58 -25.88
N GLU A 81 -27.72 17.81 -25.41
CA GLU A 81 -26.90 16.92 -26.24
C GLU A 81 -27.74 15.85 -26.96
N GLY A 82 -28.70 15.25 -26.25
CA GLY A 82 -29.65 14.29 -26.81
C GLY A 82 -30.52 14.90 -27.91
N CYS A 83 -30.97 16.15 -27.73
CA CYS A 83 -31.70 16.90 -28.76
C CYS A 83 -30.86 17.06 -30.03
N PHE A 84 -29.61 17.48 -29.88
CA PHE A 84 -28.74 17.74 -31.02
C PHE A 84 -28.31 16.47 -31.76
N LYS A 85 -28.06 15.37 -31.04
CA LYS A 85 -27.81 14.03 -31.62
C LYS A 85 -28.93 13.56 -32.55
N SER A 86 -30.15 14.05 -32.35
CA SER A 86 -31.32 13.68 -33.14
C SER A 86 -31.45 14.41 -34.48
N CYS A 87 -30.66 15.48 -34.69
CA CYS A 87 -30.66 16.29 -35.90
C CYS A 87 -29.82 15.61 -36.99
N THR A 88 -30.36 14.57 -37.64
CA THR A 88 -29.68 13.85 -38.72
C THR A 88 -29.62 14.72 -39.98
N GLY A 89 -28.42 15.21 -40.34
CA GLY A 89 -28.21 16.13 -41.46
C GLY A 89 -27.75 17.55 -41.08
N GLY A 90 -27.43 17.79 -39.81
CA GLY A 90 -26.94 19.08 -39.31
C GLY A 90 -28.07 19.99 -38.80
N ILE A 91 -27.68 21.05 -38.09
CA ILE A 91 -28.63 21.99 -37.47
C ILE A 91 -28.67 23.24 -38.35
N GLY A 92 -29.80 23.48 -39.01
CA GLY A 92 -30.00 24.70 -39.80
C GLY A 92 -30.01 25.95 -38.93
N THR A 93 -30.60 25.86 -37.74
CA THR A 93 -30.80 27.01 -36.85
C THR A 93 -30.94 26.55 -35.40
N PHE A 94 -30.38 27.32 -34.46
CA PHE A 94 -30.72 27.23 -33.04
C PHE A 94 -31.80 28.27 -32.73
N LEU A 95 -32.86 27.86 -32.03
CA LEU A 95 -33.96 28.74 -31.67
C LEU A 95 -34.04 28.83 -30.13
N LEU A 96 -33.67 29.98 -29.57
CA LEU A 96 -33.87 30.26 -28.14
C LEU A 96 -35.27 30.84 -27.93
N LEU A 97 -36.09 30.17 -27.13
CA LEU A 97 -37.37 30.73 -26.70
C LEU A 97 -37.17 31.52 -25.41
N ILE A 98 -37.79 32.69 -25.34
CA ILE A 98 -37.85 33.51 -24.12
C ILE A 98 -39.29 33.97 -23.89
N GLN A 99 -39.63 34.29 -22.65
CA GLN A 99 -40.91 34.92 -22.32
C GLN A 99 -40.73 36.43 -22.17
N GLY A 100 -41.36 37.20 -23.08
CA GLY A 100 -41.29 38.66 -23.09
C GLY A 100 -39.89 39.23 -23.33
N GLY A 101 -39.62 40.39 -22.72
CA GLY A 101 -38.40 41.19 -22.95
C GLY A 101 -37.24 40.95 -21.96
N HIS A 102 -37.22 39.81 -21.27
CA HIS A 102 -36.25 39.54 -20.20
C HIS A 102 -35.35 38.34 -20.53
N TYR A 103 -34.04 38.48 -20.35
CA TYR A 103 -33.06 37.41 -20.51
C TYR A 103 -32.67 36.80 -19.16
N THR A 104 -33.32 35.69 -18.80
CA THR A 104 -33.20 35.12 -17.47
C THR A 104 -31.83 34.46 -17.24
N LYS A 105 -31.44 34.28 -15.97
CA LYS A 105 -30.24 33.50 -15.61
C LYS A 105 -30.25 32.10 -16.20
N ARG A 106 -31.44 31.52 -16.36
CA ARG A 106 -31.63 30.18 -16.90
C ARG A 106 -31.40 30.16 -18.41
N GLU A 107 -31.97 31.10 -19.15
CA GLU A 107 -31.70 31.26 -20.59
C GLU A 107 -30.23 31.56 -20.84
N ARG A 108 -29.60 32.38 -19.99
CA ARG A 108 -28.15 32.60 -20.01
C ARG A 108 -27.37 31.30 -19.87
N ARG A 109 -27.75 30.47 -18.91
CA ARG A 109 -27.15 29.16 -18.70
C ARG A 109 -27.31 28.25 -19.92
N MET A 110 -28.49 28.26 -20.57
CA MET A 110 -28.74 27.47 -21.77
C MET A 110 -27.86 27.92 -22.96
N VAL A 111 -27.67 29.23 -23.14
CA VAL A 111 -26.77 29.78 -24.17
C VAL A 111 -25.30 29.47 -23.87
N GLU A 112 -24.87 29.54 -22.61
CA GLU A 112 -23.51 29.12 -22.21
C GLU A 112 -23.26 27.64 -22.56
N ILE A 113 -24.23 26.77 -22.30
CA ILE A 113 -24.15 25.34 -22.66
C ILE A 113 -24.07 25.18 -24.18
N LEU A 114 -24.91 25.90 -24.94
CA LEU A 114 -24.83 25.90 -26.41
C LEU A 114 -23.40 26.27 -26.88
N GLN A 115 -22.83 27.36 -26.37
CA GLN A 115 -21.47 27.77 -26.74
C GLN A 115 -20.39 26.77 -26.29
N ALA A 116 -20.57 26.15 -25.13
CA ALA A 116 -19.63 25.15 -24.63
C ALA A 116 -19.59 23.88 -25.51
N HIS A 117 -20.73 23.50 -26.11
CA HIS A 117 -20.82 22.30 -26.94
C HIS A 117 -20.56 22.55 -28.43
N PHE A 118 -20.95 23.72 -28.95
CA PHE A 118 -20.93 24.02 -30.39
C PHE A 118 -19.92 25.12 -30.76
N GLY A 119 -19.20 25.64 -29.77
CA GLY A 119 -18.31 26.79 -29.94
C GLY A 119 -19.06 28.12 -29.95
N PRO A 120 -18.33 29.25 -29.84
CA PRO A 120 -18.93 30.58 -29.93
C PRO A 120 -19.62 30.83 -31.29
N GLU A 121 -19.19 30.15 -32.35
CA GLU A 121 -19.75 30.22 -33.69
C GLU A 121 -21.21 29.74 -33.75
N ALA A 122 -21.67 28.96 -32.76
CA ALA A 122 -23.07 28.56 -32.66
C ALA A 122 -24.03 29.76 -32.58
N LEU A 123 -23.57 30.88 -32.00
CA LEU A 123 -24.36 32.11 -31.95
C LEU A 123 -24.57 32.71 -33.34
N ASN A 124 -23.73 32.42 -34.33
CA ASN A 124 -23.94 32.79 -35.74
C ASN A 124 -25.13 32.06 -36.36
N TYR A 125 -25.69 31.05 -35.70
CA TYR A 125 -26.87 30.30 -36.12
C TYR A 125 -28.04 30.39 -35.11
N LEU A 126 -27.93 31.26 -34.10
CA LEU A 126 -28.95 31.45 -33.06
C LEU A 126 -29.96 32.54 -33.45
N VAL A 127 -31.24 32.20 -33.36
CA VAL A 127 -32.38 33.13 -33.46
C VAL A 127 -33.10 33.17 -32.12
N ILE A 128 -33.43 34.36 -31.64
CA ILE A 128 -34.14 34.57 -30.38
C ILE A 128 -35.62 34.82 -30.69
N LEU A 129 -36.51 34.03 -30.10
CA LEU A 129 -37.96 34.16 -30.26
C LEU A 129 -38.61 34.46 -28.90
N SER A 130 -39.12 35.69 -28.77
CA SER A 130 -39.88 36.13 -27.63
C SER A 130 -41.36 35.80 -27.78
N LEU A 131 -41.88 35.05 -26.82
CA LEU A 131 -43.30 34.70 -26.70
C LEU A 131 -43.99 35.72 -25.78
N GLU A 132 -45.00 36.42 -26.30
CA GLU A 132 -45.75 37.46 -25.57
C GLU A 132 -47.23 37.07 -25.41
N ASP A 133 -47.70 36.96 -24.16
CA ASP A 133 -49.11 36.71 -23.83
C ASP A 133 -49.83 38.04 -23.53
N GLY A 134 -50.42 38.64 -24.57
CA GLY A 134 -51.42 39.72 -24.45
C GLY A 134 -50.93 41.14 -24.13
N LYS A 135 -49.76 41.33 -23.51
CA LYS A 135 -49.12 42.65 -23.35
C LYS A 135 -47.73 42.67 -23.98
N VAL A 136 -47.59 43.47 -25.03
CA VAL A 136 -46.28 43.76 -25.64
C VAL A 136 -45.41 44.44 -24.59
N VAL A 137 -44.22 43.89 -24.34
CA VAL A 137 -43.24 44.52 -23.46
C VAL A 137 -42.37 45.42 -24.35
N ASP A 138 -42.51 46.73 -24.22
CA ASP A 138 -41.77 47.70 -25.05
C ASP A 138 -40.30 47.88 -24.62
N THR A 139 -39.91 47.32 -23.47
CA THR A 139 -38.56 47.45 -22.89
C THR A 139 -37.86 46.09 -22.84
N LEU A 140 -36.76 45.98 -23.58
CA LEU A 140 -35.83 44.85 -23.47
C LEU A 140 -34.80 45.15 -22.38
N ASP A 141 -34.44 44.16 -21.57
CA ASP A 141 -33.33 44.34 -20.62
C ASP A 141 -31.98 44.43 -21.34
N ASP A 142 -31.01 45.09 -20.69
CA ASP A 142 -29.67 45.33 -21.26
C ASP A 142 -28.99 44.02 -21.66
N SER A 143 -29.19 42.95 -20.89
CA SER A 143 -28.56 41.66 -21.17
C SER A 143 -29.15 40.93 -22.37
N LEU A 144 -30.44 41.13 -22.63
CA LEU A 144 -31.11 40.65 -23.83
C LEU A 144 -30.66 41.47 -25.04
N LEU A 145 -30.55 42.79 -24.92
CA LEU A 145 -30.01 43.64 -25.98
C LEU A 145 -28.58 43.24 -26.37
N ASP A 146 -27.73 42.95 -25.39
CA ASP A 146 -26.38 42.44 -25.63
C ASP A 146 -26.40 41.13 -26.41
N LEU A 147 -27.25 40.17 -26.02
CA LEU A 147 -27.38 38.91 -26.74
C LEU A 147 -27.90 39.11 -28.18
N ILE A 148 -28.90 39.98 -28.36
CA ILE A 148 -29.44 40.32 -29.69
C ILE A 148 -28.34 40.91 -30.57
N ASN A 149 -27.50 41.80 -30.02
CA ASN A 149 -26.37 42.39 -30.75
C ASN A 149 -25.33 41.33 -31.13
N ILE A 150 -25.00 40.41 -30.23
CA ILE A 150 -24.11 39.27 -30.53
C ILE A 150 -24.70 38.40 -31.64
N CYS A 151 -26.02 38.23 -31.65
CA CYS A 151 -26.76 37.51 -32.69
C CYS A 151 -27.08 38.39 -33.92
N ASN A 152 -26.38 39.50 -34.17
CA ASN A 152 -26.59 40.37 -35.34
C ASN A 152 -28.05 40.84 -35.53
N GLY A 153 -28.78 41.08 -34.44
CA GLY A 153 -30.16 41.55 -34.49
C GLY A 153 -31.22 40.48 -34.75
N ARG A 154 -30.86 39.18 -34.71
CA ARG A 154 -31.78 38.05 -34.97
C ARG A 154 -32.74 37.80 -33.81
N TYR A 155 -33.74 38.67 -33.71
CA TYR A 155 -34.77 38.66 -32.67
C TYR A 155 -36.17 38.79 -33.28
N CYS A 156 -37.07 37.89 -32.90
CA CYS A 156 -38.46 37.85 -33.34
C CYS A 156 -39.42 37.89 -32.15
N ARG A 157 -40.60 38.50 -32.34
CA ARG A 157 -41.68 38.51 -31.34
C ARG A 157 -42.93 37.81 -31.87
N MET A 158 -43.51 36.92 -31.06
CA MET A 158 -44.71 36.17 -31.39
C MET A 158 -45.81 36.42 -30.35
N THR A 159 -47.02 36.75 -30.81
CA THR A 159 -48.22 36.96 -29.97
C THR A 159 -49.37 36.08 -30.46
N SER A 160 -50.32 35.76 -29.59
CA SER A 160 -51.50 34.92 -29.88
C SER A 160 -52.43 35.48 -30.98
N THR A 161 -52.42 36.78 -31.22
CA THR A 161 -53.36 37.44 -32.15
C THR A 161 -53.01 37.33 -33.65
N CYS A 162 -51.81 36.85 -34.04
CA CYS A 162 -51.42 36.73 -35.46
C CYS A 162 -50.28 35.71 -35.70
N ALA A 163 -50.47 34.45 -35.27
CA ALA A 163 -49.42 33.42 -35.32
C ALA A 163 -48.92 33.08 -36.75
N GLY A 164 -49.81 33.03 -37.76
CA GLY A 164 -49.45 32.68 -39.14
C GLY A 164 -48.56 33.72 -39.84
N GLU A 165 -48.92 35.01 -39.75
CA GLU A 165 -48.12 36.10 -40.33
C GLU A 165 -46.77 36.25 -39.63
N LYS A 166 -46.72 36.01 -38.31
CA LYS A 166 -45.48 36.11 -37.52
C LYS A 166 -44.55 34.90 -37.70
N MET A 167 -45.10 33.72 -38.01
CA MET A 167 -44.30 32.56 -38.41
C MET A 167 -43.57 32.81 -39.74
N LYS A 168 -44.20 33.53 -40.66
CA LYS A 168 -43.55 33.98 -41.90
C LYS A 168 -42.37 34.91 -41.62
N VAL A 169 -42.49 35.83 -40.66
CA VAL A 169 -41.37 36.70 -40.24
C VAL A 169 -40.23 35.88 -39.65
N LEU A 170 -40.51 34.89 -38.81
CA LEU A 170 -39.48 33.99 -38.28
C LEU A 170 -38.75 33.24 -39.40
N LEU A 171 -39.49 32.73 -40.39
CA LEU A 171 -38.91 32.07 -41.57
C LEU A 171 -38.02 33.01 -42.38
N GLU A 172 -38.45 34.26 -42.61
CA GLU A 172 -37.63 35.26 -43.32
C GLU A 172 -36.32 35.56 -42.56
N VAL A 173 -36.35 35.62 -41.23
CA VAL A 173 -35.13 35.78 -40.41
C VAL A 173 -34.21 34.56 -40.51
N ILE A 174 -34.78 33.35 -40.48
CA ILE A 174 -34.02 32.10 -40.64
C ILE A 174 -33.37 32.03 -42.02
N ASP A 175 -34.12 32.35 -43.08
CA ASP A 175 -33.61 32.32 -44.45
C ASP A 175 -32.51 33.37 -44.67
N HIS A 176 -32.69 34.57 -44.10
CA HIS A 176 -31.66 35.61 -44.14
C HIS A 176 -30.38 35.16 -43.44
N MET A 177 -30.51 34.61 -42.23
CA MET A 177 -29.39 34.08 -41.46
C MET A 177 -28.66 32.95 -42.22
N LEU A 178 -29.40 32.03 -42.84
CA LEU A 178 -28.80 30.96 -43.65
C LEU A 178 -28.09 31.53 -44.88
N ALA A 179 -28.65 32.54 -45.54
CA ALA A 179 -28.01 33.20 -46.68
C ALA A 179 -26.69 33.91 -46.29
N GLU A 180 -26.63 34.55 -45.12
CA GLU A 180 -25.40 35.16 -44.59
C GLU A 180 -24.31 34.11 -44.28
N ASN A 181 -24.71 32.91 -43.87
CA ASN A 181 -23.81 31.82 -43.50
C ASN A 181 -23.57 30.80 -44.64
N CYS A 182 -23.61 31.24 -45.90
CA CYS A 182 -23.34 30.41 -47.10
C CYS A 182 -24.34 29.26 -47.34
N VAL A 183 -25.62 29.43 -46.97
CA VAL A 183 -26.77 28.52 -47.20
C VAL A 183 -26.70 27.20 -46.43
N SER A 184 -25.51 26.70 -46.08
CA SER A 184 -25.35 25.56 -45.19
C SER A 184 -25.56 25.98 -43.74
N GLY A 185 -26.46 25.31 -43.04
CA GLY A 185 -26.59 25.41 -41.58
C GLY A 185 -25.30 25.01 -40.85
N PHE A 186 -25.37 24.93 -39.53
CA PHE A 186 -24.28 24.40 -38.71
C PHE A 186 -23.97 22.95 -39.10
N THR A 187 -22.86 22.78 -39.82
CA THR A 187 -22.56 21.52 -40.53
C THR A 187 -22.19 20.39 -39.57
N GLU A 188 -22.36 19.14 -40.02
CA GLU A 188 -21.93 17.96 -39.27
C GLU A 188 -20.41 17.96 -38.99
N ALA A 189 -19.60 18.50 -39.90
CA ALA A 189 -18.16 18.66 -39.68
C ALA A 189 -17.85 19.66 -38.55
N MET A 190 -18.54 20.81 -38.53
CA MET A 190 -18.42 21.79 -37.43
C MET A 190 -18.90 21.21 -36.10
N LEU A 191 -19.94 20.37 -36.14
CA LEU A 191 -20.45 19.65 -34.97
C LEU A 191 -19.43 18.67 -34.40
N VAL A 192 -18.82 17.85 -35.26
CA VAL A 192 -17.78 16.88 -34.86
C VAL A 192 -16.54 17.61 -34.31
N GLU A 193 -16.12 18.71 -34.94
CA GLU A 193 -14.98 19.50 -34.47
C GLU A 193 -15.26 20.13 -33.09
N ALA A 194 -16.44 20.71 -32.88
CA ALA A 194 -16.84 21.28 -31.61
C ALA A 194 -16.93 20.22 -30.49
N TRP A 195 -17.44 19.03 -30.81
CA TRP A 195 -17.47 17.91 -29.87
C TRP A 195 -16.08 17.38 -29.50
N ASN A 196 -15.18 17.27 -30.46
CA ASN A 196 -13.80 16.87 -30.18
C ASN A 196 -13.12 17.86 -29.23
N ARG A 197 -13.29 19.17 -29.45
CA ARG A 197 -12.79 20.21 -28.55
C ARG A 197 -13.40 20.11 -27.15
N SER A 198 -14.71 19.85 -27.03
CA SER A 198 -15.40 19.69 -25.74
C SER A 198 -14.91 18.44 -24.98
N SER A 199 -14.71 17.33 -25.69
CA SER A 199 -14.18 16.07 -25.13
C SER A 199 -12.75 16.25 -24.57
N GLU A 200 -11.89 16.96 -25.29
CA GLU A 200 -10.53 17.29 -24.83
C GLU A 200 -10.53 18.15 -23.56
N VAL A 201 -11.41 19.15 -23.48
CA VAL A 201 -11.57 20.00 -22.28
C VAL A 201 -12.01 19.17 -21.07
N LEU A 202 -12.92 18.22 -21.26
CA LEU A 202 -13.40 17.33 -20.20
C LEU A 202 -12.29 16.38 -19.73
N ALA A 203 -11.52 15.81 -20.66
CA ALA A 203 -10.34 15.01 -20.35
C ALA A 203 -9.28 15.80 -19.58
N MET A 204 -8.99 17.05 -19.99
CA MET A 204 -8.06 17.93 -19.26
C MET A 204 -8.55 18.27 -17.86
N LYS A 205 -9.85 18.47 -17.65
CA LYS A 205 -10.43 18.73 -16.33
C LYS A 205 -10.26 17.53 -15.38
N ILE A 206 -10.48 16.31 -15.88
CA ILE A 206 -10.23 15.08 -15.12
C ILE A 206 -8.75 14.94 -14.77
N LEU A 207 -7.85 15.19 -15.72
CA LEU A 207 -6.40 15.14 -15.50
C LEU A 207 -5.96 16.14 -14.42
N ARG A 208 -6.43 17.39 -14.49
CA ARG A 208 -6.11 18.41 -13.46
C ARG A 208 -6.57 17.98 -12.06
N ARG A 209 -7.78 17.42 -11.92
CA ARG A 209 -8.26 16.89 -10.64
C ARG A 209 -7.36 15.78 -10.11
N LYS A 210 -6.95 14.84 -10.97
CA LYS A 210 -6.05 13.75 -10.56
C LYS A 210 -4.65 14.23 -10.15
N VAL A 211 -4.12 15.26 -10.81
CA VAL A 211 -2.84 15.88 -10.40
C VAL A 211 -2.98 16.49 -9.01
N GLN A 212 -4.04 17.25 -8.76
CA GLN A 212 -4.27 17.87 -7.45
C GLN A 212 -4.43 16.82 -6.34
N GLU A 213 -5.20 15.75 -6.59
CA GLU A 213 -5.32 14.63 -5.64
C GLU A 213 -3.97 13.94 -5.36
N ALA A 214 -3.08 13.86 -6.36
CA ALA A 214 -1.75 13.29 -6.18
C ALA A 214 -0.84 14.21 -5.36
N GLU A 215 -0.89 15.52 -5.60
CA GLU A 215 -0.14 16.52 -4.82
C GLU A 215 -0.56 16.53 -3.34
N GLU A 216 -1.86 16.47 -3.06
CA GLU A 216 -2.38 16.38 -1.68
C GLU A 216 -1.90 15.11 -0.97
N LYS A 217 -1.91 13.96 -1.66
CA LYS A 217 -1.38 12.69 -1.15
C LYS A 217 0.12 12.74 -0.90
N GLU A 218 0.88 13.39 -1.78
CA GLU A 218 2.32 13.57 -1.59
C GLU A 218 2.61 14.45 -0.37
N GLN A 219 1.84 15.53 -0.16
CA GLN A 219 1.99 16.39 1.01
C GLN A 219 1.67 15.64 2.32
N THR A 220 0.58 14.86 2.35
CA THR A 220 0.25 14.03 3.53
C THR A 220 1.32 12.97 3.78
N PHE A 221 1.84 12.34 2.73
CA PHE A 221 2.94 11.38 2.86
C PHE A 221 4.20 12.02 3.44
N LYS A 222 4.59 13.22 2.98
CA LYS A 222 5.73 13.98 3.53
C LYS A 222 5.54 14.30 5.02
N GLN A 223 4.34 14.69 5.44
CA GLN A 223 4.05 14.94 6.86
C GLN A 223 4.19 13.68 7.70
N LEU A 224 3.66 12.54 7.23
CA LEU A 224 3.78 11.27 7.94
C LEU A 224 5.23 10.82 8.09
N VAL A 225 6.05 10.99 7.05
CA VAL A 225 7.49 10.68 7.11
C VAL A 225 8.19 11.56 8.14
N GLN A 226 7.93 12.88 8.12
CA GLN A 226 8.54 13.81 9.06
C GLN A 226 8.11 13.52 10.52
N GLU A 227 6.84 13.16 10.75
CA GLU A 227 6.36 12.78 12.08
C GLU A 227 7.04 11.48 12.56
N HIS A 228 7.22 10.50 11.67
CA HIS A 228 7.92 9.26 11.99
C HIS A 228 9.39 9.51 12.33
N GLU A 229 10.08 10.39 11.61
CA GLU A 229 11.46 10.79 11.92
C GLU A 229 11.57 11.48 13.28
N GLN A 230 10.66 12.41 13.58
CA GLN A 230 10.60 13.07 14.89
C GLN A 230 10.30 12.10 16.03
N ARG A 231 9.47 11.08 15.79
CA ARG A 231 9.19 10.03 16.78
C ARG A 231 10.44 9.20 17.06
N ARG A 232 11.17 8.76 16.02
CA ARG A 232 12.45 8.05 16.20
C ARG A 232 13.48 8.89 16.94
N ALA A 233 13.58 10.17 16.63
CA ALA A 233 14.51 11.08 17.31
C ALA A 233 14.20 11.20 18.82
N ARG A 234 12.91 11.31 19.17
CA ARG A 234 12.46 11.32 20.58
C ARG A 234 12.77 10.00 21.29
N GLU A 235 12.48 8.87 20.68
CA GLU A 235 12.79 7.54 21.24
C GLU A 235 14.29 7.36 21.50
N ILE A 236 15.14 7.80 20.56
CA ILE A 236 16.60 7.78 20.72
C ILE A 236 17.03 8.68 21.87
N GLN A 237 16.43 9.86 22.00
CA GLN A 237 16.76 10.81 23.07
C GLN A 237 16.33 10.29 24.45
N GLU A 238 15.13 9.71 24.57
CA GLU A 238 14.67 9.05 25.79
C GLU A 238 15.54 7.85 26.16
N PHE A 239 15.95 7.04 25.19
CA PHE A 239 16.83 5.91 25.41
C PHE A 239 18.22 6.37 25.92
N LYS A 240 18.77 7.43 25.32
CA LYS A 240 20.01 8.05 25.80
C LYS A 240 19.88 8.60 27.22
N ALA A 241 18.76 9.23 27.56
CA ALA A 241 18.51 9.74 28.90
C ALA A 241 18.42 8.61 29.94
N LYS A 242 17.68 7.54 29.64
CA LYS A 242 17.57 6.36 30.51
C LYS A 242 18.93 5.70 30.75
N HIS A 243 19.76 5.57 29.70
CA HIS A 243 21.11 5.05 29.86
C HIS A 243 22.04 5.96 30.65
N ALA A 244 21.86 7.28 30.57
CA ALA A 244 22.64 8.21 31.40
C ALA A 244 22.27 8.08 32.88
N GLU A 245 20.97 7.99 33.18
CA GLU A 245 20.46 7.77 34.54
C GLU A 245 20.90 6.42 35.12
N GLU A 246 20.87 5.35 34.31
CA GLU A 246 21.32 4.02 34.72
C GLU A 246 22.82 4.01 35.04
N ARG A 247 23.67 4.69 34.24
CA ARG A 247 25.11 4.82 34.54
C ARG A 247 25.38 5.61 35.82
N GLU A 248 24.60 6.65 36.09
CA GLU A 248 24.74 7.42 37.33
C GLU A 248 24.38 6.55 38.54
N LYS A 249 23.32 5.75 38.41
CA LYS A 249 22.92 4.79 39.44
C LYS A 249 23.98 3.71 39.65
N GLU A 250 24.50 3.11 38.58
CA GLU A 250 25.59 2.13 38.63
C GLU A 250 26.83 2.72 39.31
N ALA A 251 27.21 3.96 39.00
CA ALA A 251 28.34 4.62 39.66
C ALA A 251 28.11 4.80 41.17
N THR A 252 26.89 5.18 41.59
CA THR A 252 26.57 5.28 43.03
C THR A 252 26.53 3.91 43.73
N GLU A 253 26.08 2.87 43.04
CA GLU A 253 26.08 1.50 43.55
C GLU A 253 27.50 0.95 43.64
N GLU A 254 28.37 1.20 42.66
CA GLU A 254 29.79 0.85 42.69
C GLU A 254 30.52 1.53 43.86
N GLU A 255 30.29 2.81 44.11
CA GLU A 255 30.88 3.53 45.25
C GLU A 255 30.41 2.95 46.60
N GLN A 256 29.13 2.54 46.70
CA GLN A 256 28.62 1.82 47.88
C GLN A 256 29.16 0.40 47.99
N HIS A 257 29.37 -0.30 46.88
CA HIS A 257 29.96 -1.63 46.86
C HIS A 257 31.44 -1.60 47.23
N GLU A 258 32.17 -0.58 46.79
CA GLU A 258 33.58 -0.38 47.09
C GLU A 258 33.79 -0.06 48.57
N THR A 259 33.01 0.85 49.14
CA THR A 259 33.04 1.13 50.59
C THR A 259 32.68 -0.09 51.44
N LYS A 260 31.68 -0.89 51.01
CA LYS A 260 31.37 -2.18 51.64
C LYS A 260 32.50 -3.18 51.48
N ARG A 261 33.16 -3.24 50.33
CA ARG A 261 34.30 -4.13 50.03
C ARG A 261 35.48 -3.81 50.92
N GLU A 262 35.83 -2.53 51.09
CA GLU A 262 36.89 -2.08 51.99
C GLU A 262 36.59 -2.49 53.44
N SER A 263 35.35 -2.26 53.91
CA SER A 263 34.91 -2.71 55.24
C SER A 263 34.95 -4.24 55.39
N LEU A 264 34.55 -4.98 54.36
CA LEU A 264 34.60 -6.44 54.35
C LEU A 264 36.04 -6.95 54.32
N GLU A 265 36.95 -6.30 53.58
CA GLU A 265 38.37 -6.64 53.54
C GLU A 265 39.07 -6.40 54.88
N GLU A 266 38.68 -5.34 55.59
CA GLU A 266 39.13 -5.10 56.96
C GLU A 266 38.64 -6.20 57.92
N ALA A 267 37.36 -6.58 57.80
CA ALA A 267 36.77 -7.69 58.56
C ALA A 267 37.40 -9.05 58.19
N VAL A 268 37.69 -9.29 56.91
CA VAL A 268 38.33 -10.50 56.40
C VAL A 268 39.80 -10.54 56.80
N LYS A 269 40.55 -9.43 56.83
CA LYS A 269 41.90 -9.40 57.41
C LYS A 269 41.88 -9.78 58.88
N SER A 270 40.91 -9.28 59.65
CA SER A 270 40.68 -9.68 61.04
C SER A 270 40.34 -11.18 61.15
N HIS A 271 39.48 -11.68 60.25
CA HIS A 271 39.07 -13.09 60.24
C HIS A 271 40.17 -14.04 59.73
N MET A 272 41.00 -13.61 58.79
CA MET A 272 42.11 -14.37 58.21
C MET A 272 43.29 -14.47 59.19
N ALA A 273 43.51 -13.44 60.01
CA ALA A 273 44.36 -13.53 61.20
C ALA A 273 43.82 -14.57 62.22
N THR A 274 42.50 -14.78 62.24
CA THR A 274 41.83 -15.76 63.11
C THR A 274 41.78 -17.18 62.49
N MET A 275 41.74 -17.29 61.16
CA MET A 275 41.60 -18.55 60.40
C MET A 275 42.93 -19.16 59.92
N GLN A 276 44.09 -18.55 60.18
CA GLN A 276 45.41 -19.15 59.95
C GLN A 276 45.66 -20.48 60.73
N LEU A 277 44.64 -21.01 61.42
CA LEU A 277 44.69 -22.29 62.10
C LEU A 277 43.97 -23.45 61.37
N GLN A 278 43.22 -23.29 60.27
CA GLN A 278 42.50 -24.43 59.65
C GLN A 278 42.39 -24.34 58.10
N MET A 279 43.00 -25.33 57.42
CA MET A 279 42.96 -25.63 55.96
C MET A 279 41.56 -26.12 55.51
N SER A 280 41.11 -26.22 54.24
CA SER A 280 41.68 -26.54 52.89
C SER A 280 40.66 -26.21 51.75
N PRO A 281 41.01 -26.28 50.43
CA PRO A 281 40.14 -25.87 49.31
C PRO A 281 39.41 -27.05 48.62
N THR A 282 38.24 -26.79 48.01
CA THR A 282 37.43 -27.78 47.27
C THR A 282 37.27 -27.49 45.77
N ASN A 283 37.73 -28.46 44.96
CA ASN A 283 37.32 -28.96 43.63
C ASN A 283 36.99 -28.04 42.43
N ASP A 284 37.80 -28.19 41.37
CA ASP A 284 37.97 -27.36 40.16
C ASP A 284 37.37 -27.93 38.84
N GLU A 285 36.49 -28.94 38.89
CA GLU A 285 36.14 -29.73 37.66
C GLU A 285 34.86 -29.29 36.91
N GLU A 286 34.00 -28.43 37.47
CA GLU A 286 32.78 -27.94 36.78
C GLU A 286 32.99 -26.67 35.94
N THR A 287 34.14 -25.99 36.06
CA THR A 287 34.40 -24.67 35.45
C THR A 287 34.91 -24.71 34.00
N LYS A 288 35.04 -25.88 33.36
CA LYS A 288 35.69 -26.04 32.04
C LYS A 288 34.75 -26.40 30.86
N ALA A 289 33.43 -26.41 31.04
CA ALA A 289 32.49 -26.77 29.97
C ALA A 289 31.84 -25.55 29.30
N MET A 290 31.86 -25.49 27.96
CA MET A 290 31.14 -24.50 27.16
C MET A 290 29.84 -25.11 26.63
N SER A 291 28.71 -24.45 26.86
CA SER A 291 27.40 -24.88 26.33
C SER A 291 26.88 -23.93 25.26
N VAL A 292 26.32 -24.51 24.21
CA VAL A 292 25.93 -23.82 22.99
C VAL A 292 24.54 -24.30 22.58
N ILE A 293 23.62 -23.37 22.38
CA ILE A 293 22.26 -23.68 21.91
C ILE A 293 22.15 -23.24 20.45
N LEU A 294 21.74 -24.14 19.57
CA LEU A 294 21.48 -23.82 18.16
C LEU A 294 20.01 -23.42 18.00
N LEU A 295 19.76 -22.28 17.35
CA LEU A 295 18.45 -21.68 17.15
C LEU A 295 18.25 -21.32 15.68
N GLY A 296 17.01 -21.30 15.19
CA GLY A 296 16.71 -21.06 13.77
C GLY A 296 15.38 -21.68 13.34
N LEU A 297 14.84 -21.27 12.20
CA LEU A 297 13.62 -21.85 11.63
C LEU A 297 13.81 -23.32 11.21
N SER A 298 12.72 -24.03 11.03
CA SER A 298 12.69 -25.37 10.47
C SER A 298 13.33 -25.37 9.07
N GLY A 299 14.12 -26.40 8.82
CA GLY A 299 14.89 -26.51 7.58
C GLY A 299 16.16 -25.65 7.51
N SER A 300 16.47 -24.76 8.48
CA SER A 300 17.67 -23.89 8.39
C SER A 300 19.01 -24.64 8.45
N GLY A 301 18.99 -25.93 8.79
CA GLY A 301 20.18 -26.80 8.81
C GLY A 301 20.83 -26.94 10.20
N LYS A 302 20.12 -26.61 11.29
CA LYS A 302 20.61 -26.71 12.69
C LYS A 302 21.22 -28.08 13.01
N THR A 303 20.46 -29.15 12.85
CA THR A 303 20.88 -30.52 13.17
C THR A 303 22.07 -30.97 12.33
N SER A 304 22.08 -30.64 11.03
CA SER A 304 23.20 -30.94 10.14
C SER A 304 24.47 -30.18 10.52
N ALA A 305 24.35 -28.89 10.83
CA ALA A 305 25.46 -28.08 11.31
C ALA A 305 26.00 -28.60 12.64
N LEU A 306 25.12 -28.98 13.56
CA LEU A 306 25.48 -29.56 14.86
C LEU A 306 26.28 -30.86 14.72
N ASN A 307 25.78 -31.80 13.89
CA ASN A 307 26.45 -33.07 13.66
C ASN A 307 27.83 -32.86 13.03
N LEU A 308 27.94 -31.93 12.07
CA LEU A 308 29.21 -31.60 11.44
C LEU A 308 30.20 -30.94 12.42
N ILE A 309 29.73 -30.04 13.29
CA ILE A 309 30.57 -29.43 14.33
C ILE A 309 31.05 -30.52 15.29
N LEU A 310 30.19 -31.43 15.74
CA LEU A 310 30.58 -32.54 16.62
C LEU A 310 31.66 -33.43 16.02
N GLU A 311 31.42 -33.89 14.78
CA GLU A 311 32.34 -34.78 14.07
C GLU A 311 33.74 -34.13 13.96
N ARG A 312 33.78 -32.87 13.52
CA ARG A 312 35.03 -32.17 13.27
C ARG A 312 35.71 -31.62 14.53
N ALA A 313 34.96 -31.31 15.58
CA ALA A 313 35.51 -30.84 16.87
C ALA A 313 36.23 -31.96 17.64
N SER A 314 35.82 -33.22 17.45
CA SER A 314 36.41 -34.37 18.14
C SER A 314 37.84 -34.71 17.70
N ASN A 315 38.29 -34.20 16.53
CA ASN A 315 39.51 -34.65 15.84
C ASN A 315 39.61 -36.19 15.66
N GLN A 316 38.53 -36.94 15.91
CA GLN A 316 38.48 -38.38 15.72
C GLN A 316 37.89 -38.65 14.34
N TYR A 317 38.70 -39.22 13.45
CA TYR A 317 38.23 -39.79 12.20
C TYR A 317 37.44 -41.07 12.51
N SER A 318 36.15 -40.92 12.85
CA SER A 318 35.22 -42.03 12.84
C SER A 318 34.70 -42.19 11.42
N VAL A 319 35.25 -43.18 10.70
CA VAL A 319 34.63 -43.72 9.48
C VAL A 319 33.48 -44.62 9.93
N ASN A 320 32.42 -44.04 10.47
CA ASN A 320 31.16 -44.74 10.61
C ASN A 320 30.15 -44.05 9.71
N GLU A 321 29.56 -44.84 8.84
CA GLU A 321 28.63 -44.46 7.78
C GLU A 321 27.71 -43.33 8.23
N SER A 322 27.75 -42.22 7.49
CA SER A 322 26.71 -41.20 7.58
C SER A 322 25.38 -41.90 7.32
N SER A 323 24.63 -42.21 8.38
CA SER A 323 23.23 -42.51 8.24
C SER A 323 22.61 -41.26 7.64
N HIS A 324 22.39 -41.31 6.33
CA HIS A 324 21.54 -40.37 5.60
C HIS A 324 20.11 -40.60 6.10
N GLU A 325 19.84 -40.23 7.35
CA GLU A 325 18.47 -40.06 7.80
C GLU A 325 17.92 -38.85 7.05
N SER A 326 16.78 -39.09 6.41
CA SER A 326 15.98 -38.07 5.74
C SER A 326 15.80 -36.87 6.67
N PRO A 327 15.69 -35.63 6.14
CA PRO A 327 15.44 -34.44 6.96
C PRO A 327 14.13 -34.63 7.72
N ARG A 328 14.20 -35.10 8.97
CA ARG A 328 13.09 -35.18 9.89
C ARG A 328 13.06 -33.88 10.68
N SER A 329 11.85 -33.35 10.88
CA SER A 329 11.66 -32.21 11.76
C SER A 329 12.15 -32.58 13.16
N THR A 330 13.04 -31.77 13.73
CA THR A 330 13.43 -31.87 15.14
C THR A 330 12.18 -31.59 15.98
N LEU A 331 11.71 -32.57 16.77
CA LEU A 331 10.49 -32.46 17.58
C LEU A 331 10.77 -32.18 19.07
N ALA A 332 12.01 -32.37 19.53
CA ALA A 332 12.43 -32.18 20.91
C ALA A 332 13.86 -31.67 20.99
N CYS A 333 14.22 -31.03 22.10
CA CYS A 333 15.59 -30.56 22.31
C CYS A 333 16.54 -31.74 22.55
N GLU A 334 17.72 -31.73 21.92
CA GLU A 334 18.71 -32.80 22.06
C GLU A 334 20.06 -32.30 22.51
N ARG A 335 20.57 -32.84 23.62
CA ARG A 335 21.94 -32.60 24.10
C ARG A 335 22.91 -33.60 23.50
N LYS A 336 24.00 -33.10 22.90
CA LYS A 336 25.18 -33.86 22.46
C LYS A 336 26.45 -33.22 23.04
N GLU A 337 27.44 -34.04 23.36
CA GLU A 337 28.69 -33.57 23.98
C GLU A 337 29.91 -34.10 23.23
N VAL A 338 30.95 -33.27 23.15
CA VAL A 338 32.26 -33.65 22.58
C VAL A 338 33.38 -32.98 23.37
N SER A 339 34.53 -33.65 23.50
CA SER A 339 35.73 -33.02 24.03
C SER A 339 36.52 -32.37 22.89
N ALA A 340 36.74 -31.06 22.98
CA ALA A 340 37.47 -30.28 21.99
C ALA A 340 38.61 -29.51 22.69
N ALA A 341 39.86 -29.78 22.30
CA ALA A 341 41.06 -29.13 22.87
C ALA A 341 41.11 -29.15 24.42
N GLY A 342 40.69 -30.26 25.04
CA GLY A 342 40.70 -30.44 26.50
C GLY A 342 39.56 -29.72 27.24
N LYS A 343 38.61 -29.12 26.53
CA LYS A 343 37.37 -28.53 27.08
C LYS A 343 36.16 -29.33 26.64
N ARG A 344 35.14 -29.44 27.51
CA ARG A 344 33.85 -30.04 27.15
C ARG A 344 33.02 -29.03 26.35
N LEU A 345 32.58 -29.42 25.16
CA LEU A 345 31.63 -28.68 24.34
C LEU A 345 30.28 -29.40 24.39
N ILE A 346 29.26 -28.71 24.90
CA ILE A 346 27.88 -29.17 24.95
C ILE A 346 27.11 -28.45 23.85
N LEU A 347 26.53 -29.18 22.91
CA LEU A 347 25.68 -28.67 21.84
C LEU A 347 24.24 -29.12 22.09
N VAL A 348 23.32 -28.16 22.08
CA VAL A 348 21.89 -28.40 22.23
C VAL A 348 21.21 -28.08 20.90
N ASP A 349 20.71 -29.12 20.23
CA ASP A 349 19.81 -28.96 19.09
C ASP A 349 18.42 -28.56 19.60
N THR A 350 17.76 -27.66 18.88
CA THR A 350 16.41 -27.21 19.26
C THR A 350 15.43 -27.32 18.09
N PRO A 351 14.16 -27.66 18.37
CA PRO A 351 13.05 -27.36 17.47
C PRO A 351 12.79 -25.84 17.40
N GLU A 352 11.81 -25.43 16.60
CA GLU A 352 11.27 -24.06 16.73
C GLU A 352 10.65 -23.88 18.12
N LEU A 353 10.94 -22.74 18.75
CA LEU A 353 10.52 -22.45 20.14
C LEU A 353 9.15 -21.76 20.22
N TRP A 354 8.46 -21.64 19.09
CA TRP A 354 7.14 -21.05 18.97
C TRP A 354 6.32 -21.86 17.96
N ASP A 355 5.00 -21.75 18.05
CA ASP A 355 4.07 -22.35 17.09
C ASP A 355 3.81 -21.44 15.87
N GLU A 356 2.94 -21.88 14.95
CA GLU A 356 2.60 -21.13 13.73
C GLU A 356 1.94 -19.77 14.03
N ASP A 357 1.31 -19.62 15.20
CA ASP A 357 0.71 -18.37 15.67
C ASP A 357 1.73 -17.44 16.36
N GLY A 358 2.99 -17.89 16.48
CA GLY A 358 4.08 -17.16 17.13
C GLY A 358 4.01 -17.18 18.66
N ALA A 359 3.21 -18.07 19.26
CA ALA A 359 3.17 -18.26 20.69
C ALA A 359 4.34 -19.13 21.15
N GLU A 360 5.03 -18.69 22.20
CA GLU A 360 6.17 -19.40 22.78
C GLU A 360 5.77 -20.78 23.31
N ASN A 361 6.54 -21.81 22.95
CA ASN A 361 6.47 -23.12 23.58
C ASN A 361 7.37 -23.16 24.83
N LEU A 362 6.78 -22.80 25.97
CA LEU A 362 7.49 -22.68 27.25
C LEU A 362 8.23 -23.97 27.66
N GLU A 363 7.68 -25.14 27.35
CA GLU A 363 8.30 -26.43 27.68
C GLU A 363 9.58 -26.65 26.87
N LEU A 364 9.60 -26.31 25.57
CA LEU A 364 10.79 -26.40 24.73
C LEU A 364 11.87 -25.39 25.14
N VAL A 365 11.48 -24.18 25.54
CA VAL A 365 12.40 -23.18 26.10
C VAL A 365 13.04 -23.72 27.39
N LYS A 366 12.23 -24.31 28.27
CA LYS A 366 12.72 -24.91 29.51
C LYS A 366 13.65 -26.09 29.25
N ASP A 367 13.32 -26.92 28.26
CA ASP A 367 14.12 -28.08 27.86
C ASP A 367 15.49 -27.66 27.33
N CYS A 368 15.56 -26.68 26.43
CA CYS A 368 16.84 -26.24 25.87
C CYS A 368 17.74 -25.61 26.95
N LEU A 369 17.17 -24.82 27.87
CA LEU A 369 17.90 -24.23 29.00
C LEU A 369 18.38 -25.30 29.98
N ALA A 370 17.54 -26.27 30.34
CA ALA A 370 17.91 -27.37 31.23
C ALA A 370 19.03 -28.25 30.62
N LEU A 371 18.95 -28.52 29.32
CA LEU A 371 19.98 -29.26 28.58
C LEU A 371 21.26 -28.44 28.37
N SER A 372 21.24 -27.12 28.58
CA SER A 372 22.41 -26.25 28.49
C SER A 372 23.14 -26.01 29.82
N LEU A 373 22.67 -26.61 30.93
CA LEU A 373 23.30 -26.41 32.24
C LEU A 373 24.82 -26.69 32.22
N PRO A 374 25.66 -25.83 32.86
CA PRO A 374 25.31 -24.81 33.87
C PRO A 374 24.69 -23.50 33.33
N GLY A 375 24.64 -23.32 32.01
CA GLY A 375 23.95 -22.23 31.34
C GLY A 375 24.46 -22.05 29.92
N PRO A 376 23.67 -21.44 29.02
CA PRO A 376 24.10 -21.21 27.65
C PRO A 376 25.23 -20.17 27.63
N HIS A 377 26.37 -20.53 27.05
CA HIS A 377 27.50 -19.62 26.89
C HIS A 377 27.41 -18.89 25.55
N VAL A 378 26.94 -19.59 24.52
CA VAL A 378 26.78 -19.09 23.17
C VAL A 378 25.44 -19.54 22.60
N PHE A 379 24.79 -18.64 21.88
CA PHE A 379 23.67 -18.97 21.01
C PHE A 379 24.15 -18.94 19.55
N LEU A 380 23.92 -20.03 18.82
CA LEU A 380 24.20 -20.10 17.38
C LEU A 380 22.89 -19.90 16.62
N LEU A 381 22.73 -18.73 16.01
CA LEU A 381 21.57 -18.41 15.18
C LEU A 381 21.83 -18.86 13.75
N VAL A 382 21.18 -19.95 13.33
CA VAL A 382 21.44 -20.66 12.08
C VAL A 382 20.54 -20.14 10.96
N LEU A 383 21.16 -19.57 9.93
CA LEU A 383 20.50 -19.00 8.74
C LEU A 383 21.05 -19.66 7.47
N GLN A 384 20.25 -19.79 6.41
CA GLN A 384 20.73 -20.30 5.12
C GLN A 384 21.40 -19.20 4.29
N VAL A 385 22.49 -19.52 3.59
CA VAL A 385 23.10 -18.59 2.64
C VAL A 385 22.18 -18.36 1.44
N GLY A 386 21.95 -17.10 1.06
CA GLY A 386 21.14 -16.74 -0.10
C GLY A 386 19.64 -16.68 0.16
N ARG A 387 19.20 -17.00 1.39
CA ARG A 387 17.80 -16.91 1.81
C ARG A 387 17.74 -16.15 3.13
N PHE A 388 17.02 -15.02 3.12
CA PHE A 388 16.67 -14.29 4.33
C PHE A 388 15.20 -13.88 4.23
N THR A 389 14.38 -14.51 5.06
CA THR A 389 12.92 -14.41 5.05
C THR A 389 12.43 -13.44 6.12
N GLN A 390 11.17 -12.99 5.99
CA GLN A 390 10.54 -12.16 7.03
C GLN A 390 10.52 -12.89 8.39
N GLY A 391 10.24 -14.20 8.40
CA GLY A 391 10.31 -14.99 9.63
C GLY A 391 11.70 -14.99 10.29
N GLU A 392 12.77 -15.01 9.50
CA GLU A 392 14.14 -14.87 10.03
C GLU A 392 14.44 -13.45 10.53
N SER A 393 13.86 -12.42 9.88
CA SER A 393 13.95 -11.02 10.33
C SER A 393 13.27 -10.81 11.69
N ASP A 394 12.12 -11.45 11.93
CA ASP A 394 11.36 -11.31 13.18
C ASP A 394 11.90 -12.20 14.31
N MET A 395 12.67 -13.24 13.96
CA MET A 395 13.20 -14.24 14.89
C MET A 395 14.03 -13.64 16.03
N LEU A 396 14.94 -12.69 15.72
CA LEU A 396 15.81 -12.11 16.74
C LEU A 396 14.99 -11.43 17.85
N GLY A 397 13.92 -10.73 17.47
CA GLY A 397 13.03 -10.07 18.42
C GLY A 397 12.26 -11.07 19.29
N GLN A 398 11.80 -12.19 18.72
CA GLN A 398 11.15 -13.26 19.49
C GLN A 398 12.13 -13.92 20.47
N LEU A 399 13.35 -14.23 20.03
CA LEU A 399 14.37 -14.83 20.88
C LEU A 399 14.81 -13.89 22.02
N GLN A 400 14.87 -12.58 21.79
CA GLN A 400 15.11 -11.61 22.86
C GLN A 400 13.97 -11.53 23.89
N LYS A 401 12.72 -11.78 23.48
CA LYS A 401 11.59 -11.90 24.43
C LYS A 401 11.71 -13.17 25.29
N ILE A 402 12.20 -14.26 24.72
CA ILE A 402 12.35 -15.56 25.39
C ILE A 402 13.56 -15.56 26.33
N PHE A 403 14.74 -15.19 25.83
CA PHE A 403 16.02 -15.35 26.52
C PHE A 403 16.50 -14.07 27.22
N GLY A 404 15.87 -12.92 26.96
CA GLY A 404 16.24 -11.62 27.53
C GLY A 404 17.12 -10.77 26.58
N ARG A 405 17.40 -9.53 27.00
CA ARG A 405 18.11 -8.55 26.16
C ARG A 405 19.56 -8.94 25.87
N GLU A 406 20.24 -9.54 26.86
CA GLU A 406 21.63 -10.03 26.75
C GLU A 406 21.81 -11.15 25.72
N PHE A 407 20.72 -11.79 25.27
CA PHE A 407 20.75 -12.86 24.27
C PHE A 407 21.59 -12.51 23.04
N ALA A 408 21.39 -11.32 22.49
CA ALA A 408 22.07 -10.88 21.27
C ALA A 408 23.58 -10.74 21.48
N GLU A 409 24.02 -10.37 22.69
CA GLU A 409 25.43 -10.23 23.05
C GLU A 409 26.14 -11.58 23.14
N HIS A 410 25.42 -12.65 23.49
CA HIS A 410 25.90 -14.03 23.49
C HIS A 410 25.65 -14.77 22.16
N THR A 411 25.14 -14.09 21.12
CA THR A 411 24.78 -14.71 19.84
C THR A 411 25.88 -14.56 18.79
N ILE A 412 26.10 -15.65 18.06
CA ILE A 412 26.87 -15.73 16.81
C ILE A 412 25.94 -16.21 15.70
N VAL A 413 25.94 -15.54 14.55
CA VAL A 413 25.15 -15.93 13.39
C VAL A 413 25.92 -16.96 12.55
N LEU A 414 25.35 -18.14 12.35
CA LEU A 414 25.94 -19.21 11.55
C LEU A 414 25.22 -19.33 10.22
N PHE A 415 25.88 -18.93 9.14
CA PHE A 415 25.38 -19.11 7.79
C PHE A 415 25.70 -20.52 7.28
N VAL A 416 24.67 -21.26 6.92
CA VAL A 416 24.75 -22.63 6.42
C VAL A 416 24.59 -22.66 4.91
N GLY A 417 25.57 -23.22 4.22
CA GLY A 417 25.54 -23.44 2.77
C GLY A 417 24.98 -24.81 2.42
N LEU A 418 23.85 -24.84 1.72
CA LEU A 418 23.22 -26.04 1.13
C LEU A 418 23.55 -26.16 -0.37
N ASP A 419 23.54 -27.38 -0.92
CA ASP A 419 23.75 -27.59 -2.36
C ASP A 419 22.53 -27.13 -3.17
N GLY A 420 22.73 -26.45 -4.30
CA GLY A 420 21.65 -26.06 -5.22
C GLY A 420 21.35 -24.56 -5.37
N HIS A 421 21.97 -23.66 -4.61
CA HIS A 421 21.80 -22.22 -4.84
C HIS A 421 22.72 -21.71 -5.96
N GLN A 422 22.14 -21.42 -7.12
CA GLN A 422 22.83 -20.97 -8.35
C GLN A 422 23.57 -19.62 -8.20
N HIS A 423 23.40 -18.91 -7.08
CA HIS A 423 23.99 -17.61 -6.78
C HIS A 423 24.67 -17.61 -5.40
N ARG A 424 25.66 -18.48 -5.19
CA ARG A 424 26.49 -18.40 -3.99
C ARG A 424 27.58 -17.33 -4.19
N PRO A 425 27.63 -16.27 -3.38
CA PRO A 425 28.76 -15.34 -3.39
C PRO A 425 30.07 -16.05 -3.02
N GLN A 426 31.21 -15.59 -3.57
CA GLN A 426 32.51 -16.24 -3.38
C GLN A 426 33.00 -16.20 -1.93
N ARG A 427 32.56 -15.21 -1.14
CA ARG A 427 32.89 -15.04 0.28
C ARG A 427 31.66 -14.60 1.06
N ILE A 428 31.53 -15.08 2.29
CA ILE A 428 30.43 -14.69 3.18
C ILE A 428 30.41 -13.19 3.50
N ASN A 429 31.57 -12.52 3.51
CA ASN A 429 31.63 -11.07 3.72
C ASN A 429 30.98 -10.29 2.58
N ASP A 430 31.09 -10.77 1.34
CA ASP A 430 30.46 -10.13 0.18
C ASP A 430 28.95 -10.29 0.24
N TYR A 431 28.47 -11.46 0.69
CA TYR A 431 27.05 -11.71 0.96
C TYR A 431 26.47 -10.73 1.97
N VAL A 432 27.14 -10.57 3.11
CA VAL A 432 26.69 -9.70 4.20
C VAL A 432 26.71 -8.22 3.78
N THR A 433 27.74 -7.81 3.03
CA THR A 433 27.86 -6.41 2.57
C THR A 433 26.77 -6.06 1.56
N GLY A 434 26.38 -6.99 0.69
CA GLY A 434 25.30 -6.81 -0.29
C GLY A 434 23.90 -7.20 0.20
N ALA A 435 23.75 -7.59 1.46
CA ALA A 435 22.49 -8.11 1.99
C ALA A 435 21.45 -7.02 2.30
N HIS A 436 20.20 -7.44 2.44
CA HIS A 436 19.09 -6.56 2.84
C HIS A 436 19.37 -5.87 4.18
N PRO A 437 18.97 -4.59 4.38
CA PRO A 437 19.23 -3.86 5.62
C PRO A 437 18.79 -4.58 6.90
N SER A 438 17.69 -5.32 6.86
CA SER A 438 17.21 -6.12 8.01
C SER A 438 18.19 -7.21 8.44
N LEU A 439 18.89 -7.86 7.50
CA LEU A 439 19.93 -8.84 7.84
C LEU A 439 21.18 -8.13 8.41
N GLN A 440 21.53 -6.97 7.85
CA GLN A 440 22.64 -6.15 8.38
C GLN A 440 22.37 -5.67 9.81
N ASP A 441 21.15 -5.24 10.11
CA ASP A 441 20.70 -4.85 11.45
C ASP A 441 20.74 -6.03 12.44
N LEU A 442 20.26 -7.21 12.02
CA LEU A 442 20.35 -8.43 12.83
C LEU A 442 21.81 -8.76 13.15
N LEU A 443 22.71 -8.73 12.16
CA LEU A 443 24.13 -8.99 12.35
C LEU A 443 24.78 -7.95 13.27
N GLN A 444 24.43 -6.67 13.12
CA GLN A 444 24.94 -5.59 13.95
C GLN A 444 24.51 -5.77 15.42
N LYS A 445 23.26 -6.14 15.68
CA LYS A 445 22.76 -6.47 17.02
C LYS A 445 23.49 -7.66 17.65
N CYS A 446 23.93 -8.61 16.82
CA CYS A 446 24.79 -9.73 17.22
C CYS A 446 26.30 -9.38 17.20
N GLY A 447 26.67 -8.10 17.26
CA GLY A 447 28.07 -7.64 17.33
C GLY A 447 28.89 -7.93 16.08
N SER A 448 28.23 -8.08 14.92
CA SER A 448 28.82 -8.47 13.63
C SER A 448 29.61 -9.79 13.69
N ARG A 449 29.20 -10.70 14.59
CA ARG A 449 29.80 -12.03 14.74
C ARG A 449 29.07 -13.03 13.86
N TYR A 450 29.67 -13.40 12.73
CA TYR A 450 29.12 -14.42 11.86
C TYR A 450 30.19 -15.34 11.26
N PHE A 451 29.78 -16.57 10.96
CA PHE A 451 30.62 -17.60 10.34
C PHE A 451 29.85 -18.33 9.24
N GLU A 452 30.57 -18.94 8.32
CA GLU A 452 30.00 -19.78 7.27
C GLU A 452 30.37 -21.25 7.49
N LEU A 453 29.40 -22.14 7.37
CA LEU A 453 29.59 -23.59 7.42
C LEU A 453 28.96 -24.24 6.19
N ASN A 454 29.78 -24.89 5.38
CA ASN A 454 29.30 -25.61 4.20
C ASN A 454 28.95 -27.07 4.54
N ILE A 455 27.67 -27.39 4.59
CA ILE A 455 27.18 -28.74 4.93
C ILE A 455 26.92 -29.61 3.70
N ALA A 456 26.95 -29.04 2.49
CA ALA A 456 26.67 -29.77 1.24
C ALA A 456 27.73 -30.84 0.90
N LYS A 457 29.01 -30.55 1.21
CA LYS A 457 30.14 -31.44 0.88
C LYS A 457 30.93 -31.76 2.14
N PRO A 458 30.40 -32.60 3.04
CA PRO A 458 30.96 -32.84 4.37
C PRO A 458 32.36 -33.45 4.37
N GLN A 459 32.95 -33.81 3.23
CA GLN A 459 34.35 -34.27 3.10
C GLN A 459 35.33 -33.18 2.65
N ASN A 460 34.87 -31.94 2.44
CA ASN A 460 35.74 -30.84 2.01
C ASN A 460 36.76 -30.48 3.11
N ALA A 461 38.03 -30.32 2.71
CA ALA A 461 39.12 -29.91 3.59
C ALA A 461 38.85 -28.54 4.26
N LEU A 462 38.16 -27.63 3.56
CA LEU A 462 37.80 -26.31 4.07
C LEU A 462 36.82 -26.35 5.25
N ILE A 463 36.09 -27.45 5.45
CA ILE A 463 35.17 -27.58 6.59
C ILE A 463 35.94 -27.61 7.90
N TYR A 464 37.15 -28.20 7.92
CA TYR A 464 37.95 -28.22 9.14
C TYR A 464 38.35 -26.81 9.58
N SER A 465 38.77 -25.96 8.63
CA SER A 465 39.04 -24.55 8.91
C SER A 465 37.78 -23.80 9.33
N GLN A 466 36.64 -24.02 8.67
CA GLN A 466 35.36 -23.38 9.04
C GLN A 466 34.93 -23.71 10.48
N VAL A 467 34.96 -25.00 10.86
CA VAL A 467 34.63 -25.42 12.22
C VAL A 467 35.65 -24.88 13.22
N LYS A 468 36.95 -24.91 12.89
CA LYS A 468 38.00 -24.36 13.75
C LYS A 468 37.83 -22.85 13.99
N ASP A 469 37.49 -22.09 12.95
CA ASP A 469 37.25 -20.65 13.03
C ASP A 469 36.01 -20.34 13.86
N LEU A 470 34.93 -21.11 13.67
CA LEU A 470 33.72 -21.01 14.48
C LEU A 470 34.02 -21.28 15.97
N LEU A 471 34.69 -22.38 16.29
CA LEU A 471 35.08 -22.73 17.66
C LEU A 471 36.00 -21.66 18.28
N SER A 472 36.92 -21.10 17.49
CA SER A 472 37.76 -19.97 17.91
C SER A 472 36.92 -18.73 18.23
N GLY A 473 35.95 -18.39 17.37
CA GLY A 473 35.00 -17.31 17.59
C GLY A 473 34.18 -17.48 18.86
N MET A 474 33.65 -18.68 19.10
CA MET A 474 32.92 -19.03 20.31
C MET A 474 33.77 -18.89 21.56
N ASN A 475 35.02 -19.39 21.55
CA ASN A 475 35.94 -19.25 22.66
C ASN A 475 36.28 -17.77 22.96
N LYS A 476 36.50 -16.95 21.93
CA LYS A 476 36.73 -15.50 22.09
C LYS A 476 35.52 -14.80 22.70
N LEU A 477 34.32 -15.14 22.25
CA LEU A 477 33.08 -14.60 22.81
C LEU A 477 32.97 -14.94 24.29
N VAL A 478 33.11 -16.22 24.66
CA VAL A 478 33.04 -16.66 26.05
C VAL A 478 34.13 -16.01 26.91
N ALA A 479 35.35 -15.85 26.38
CA ALA A 479 36.43 -15.17 27.08
C ALA A 479 36.12 -13.68 27.34
N SER A 480 35.44 -12.99 26.39
CA SER A 480 35.06 -11.59 26.57
C SER A 480 34.07 -11.36 27.72
N PHE A 481 33.31 -12.39 28.11
CA PHE A 481 32.42 -12.37 29.28
C PHE A 481 33.06 -12.96 30.55
N GLY A 482 34.38 -13.20 30.54
CA GLY A 482 35.10 -13.79 31.67
C GLY A 482 34.73 -15.25 31.94
N GLY A 483 34.29 -15.98 30.91
CA GLY A 483 33.82 -17.36 31.06
C GLY A 483 32.40 -17.52 31.59
N ARG A 484 31.68 -16.42 31.84
CA ARG A 484 30.30 -16.45 32.33
C ARG A 484 29.33 -16.86 31.24
N SER A 485 28.32 -17.65 31.61
CA SER A 485 27.16 -17.95 30.75
C SER A 485 26.19 -16.77 30.70
N CYS A 486 25.35 -16.74 29.68
CA CYS A 486 24.29 -15.74 29.52
C CYS A 486 23.29 -15.82 30.69
N SER A 487 22.93 -14.67 31.26
CA SER A 487 21.99 -14.60 32.38
C SER A 487 20.53 -14.71 31.90
N VAL A 488 20.03 -15.93 31.68
CA VAL A 488 18.62 -16.17 31.37
C VAL A 488 17.81 -16.34 32.66
N ARG A 489 17.12 -15.27 33.12
CA ARG A 489 16.40 -15.24 34.42
C ARG A 489 14.95 -15.73 34.41
N ARG A 490 14.58 -16.56 33.43
CA ARG A 490 13.19 -17.03 33.24
C ARG A 490 12.77 -18.17 34.18
N PHE A 491 13.73 -19.00 34.60
CA PHE A 491 13.52 -20.16 35.46
C PHE A 491 14.57 -20.20 36.56
N SER A 492 14.25 -20.81 37.71
CA SER A 492 15.24 -20.97 38.79
C SER A 492 16.30 -22.04 38.44
N LYS A 493 17.50 -21.94 39.03
CA LYS A 493 18.54 -22.97 38.85
C LYS A 493 18.05 -24.36 39.24
N GLN A 494 17.30 -24.45 40.34
CA GLN A 494 16.73 -25.72 40.84
C GLN A 494 15.74 -26.32 39.82
N GLU A 495 14.85 -25.49 39.30
CA GLU A 495 13.85 -25.90 38.31
C GLU A 495 14.49 -26.44 37.01
N LEU A 496 15.56 -25.81 36.52
CA LEU A 496 16.30 -26.30 35.36
C LEU A 496 17.04 -27.61 35.66
N GLN A 497 17.60 -27.76 36.87
CA GLN A 497 18.26 -29.00 37.28
C GLN A 497 17.28 -30.16 37.37
N ASP A 498 16.10 -29.93 37.94
CA ASP A 498 15.05 -30.94 38.05
C ASP A 498 14.51 -31.30 36.66
N ARG A 499 14.31 -30.30 35.78
CA ARG A 499 13.91 -30.55 34.40
C ARG A 499 14.95 -31.37 33.63
N LYS A 500 16.24 -31.10 33.81
CA LYS A 500 17.33 -31.89 33.19
C LYS A 500 17.26 -33.36 33.61
N LYS A 501 17.02 -33.64 34.89
CA LYS A 501 16.85 -35.02 35.41
C LYS A 501 15.65 -35.72 34.77
N VAL A 502 14.53 -35.02 34.63
CA VAL A 502 13.32 -35.56 33.97
C VAL A 502 13.60 -35.93 32.51
N ILE A 503 14.28 -35.06 31.75
CA ILE A 503 14.63 -35.33 30.35
C ILE A 503 15.58 -36.52 30.24
N GLN A 504 16.57 -36.61 31.12
CA GLN A 504 17.53 -37.71 31.14
C GLN A 504 16.86 -39.05 31.50
N GLY A 505 16.00 -39.06 32.52
CA GLY A 505 15.25 -40.25 32.93
C GLY A 505 14.30 -40.78 31.84
N ARG A 506 13.70 -39.89 31.03
CA ARG A 506 12.91 -40.30 29.84
C ARG A 506 13.77 -41.00 28.79
N ARG A 507 15.02 -40.58 28.58
CA ARG A 507 15.95 -41.23 27.63
C ARG A 507 16.36 -42.62 28.12
N GLU A 508 16.63 -42.78 29.41
CA GLU A 508 17.03 -44.05 30.02
C GLU A 508 15.86 -45.07 30.00
N GLY A 509 14.63 -44.64 30.29
CA GLY A 509 13.44 -45.51 30.20
C GLY A 509 13.08 -45.96 28.78
N VAL A 510 13.33 -45.15 27.75
CA VAL A 510 13.14 -45.54 26.34
C VAL A 510 14.20 -46.57 25.89
N LEU A 511 15.42 -46.49 26.44
CA LEU A 511 16.48 -47.48 26.19
C LEU A 511 16.19 -48.81 26.90
N GLU A 512 15.71 -48.81 28.14
CA GLU A 512 15.31 -50.03 28.86
C GLU A 512 14.13 -50.75 28.19
N VAL A 513 13.12 -50.03 27.70
CA VAL A 513 11.98 -50.64 26.97
C VAL A 513 12.42 -51.23 25.62
N ASN A 514 13.35 -50.59 24.91
CA ASN A 514 13.89 -51.13 23.66
C ASN A 514 14.80 -52.34 23.86
N CYS A 515 15.52 -52.44 24.98
CA CYS A 515 16.28 -53.65 25.33
C CYS A 515 15.36 -54.84 25.69
N LEU A 516 14.24 -54.60 26.36
CA LEU A 516 13.28 -55.65 26.73
C LEU A 516 12.43 -56.15 25.54
N LEU A 517 12.22 -55.33 24.50
CA LEU A 517 11.51 -55.71 23.28
C LEU A 517 12.42 -56.32 22.19
N GLY A 518 13.74 -56.34 22.40
CA GLY A 518 14.73 -56.93 21.50
C GLY A 518 15.10 -58.39 21.81
N GLU A 519 14.59 -58.97 22.91
CA GLU A 519 14.81 -60.37 23.31
C GLU A 519 13.51 -61.21 23.30
N SER A 520 12.55 -60.91 22.40
CA SER A 520 11.34 -61.74 22.21
C SER A 520 11.23 -62.30 20.80
#